data_AF-A0A1N7IUF1-F1
#
_entry.id   AF-A0A1N7IUF1-F1
#
_cell.length_a   1.000
_cell.length_b   1.000
_cell.length_c   1.000
_cell.angle_alpha   90.00
_cell.angle_beta   90.00
_cell.angle_gamma   90.00
#
_symmetry.space_group_name_H-M   'P 1'
#
loop_
_entity.id
_entity.type
_entity.pdbx_description
1 polymer ?
#
loop_
_entity_poly.entity_id
_entity_poly.type
_entity_poly.pdbx_seq_one_letter_code
_entity_poly.pdbx_strand_id
1 'polypeptide(L)'
;MKTFAVLGTTGVSSAGTKGSTIGRGGNVGTITANAITGKYTFKKGPAGSKQSVTQLANDAQAGIDPAIDALQLLASEAGAINIPTTLEAYQSVHGGSIAPGTYKITSQATDIVDKLTLDGGGDPNSVWIFVFSTTFITGVKSHVTVKHIDDGSGVGLFWVADTGATLNGKHFEGNVLAQSAITSDGGLKMCGRLLAGTAVTLYKDTIDTDCNNDGYSGSSLNKPSFTFLYY
;
A
#
# COMPACT_ATOMS: atom_id res chain seq x y z
N MET A 1 17.71 1.15 -7.00
CA MET A 1 17.11 2.51 -7.00
C MET A 1 16.43 2.76 -5.67
N LYS A 2 16.51 3.98 -5.12
CA LYS A 2 15.76 4.34 -3.90
C LYS A 2 14.33 4.62 -4.31
N THR A 3 13.34 4.02 -3.64
CA THR A 3 11.92 4.20 -3.96
C THR A 3 11.20 4.83 -2.77
N PHE A 4 10.03 5.43 -3.00
CA PHE A 4 9.22 5.99 -1.91
C PHE A 4 8.53 4.87 -1.12
N ALA A 5 8.67 4.92 0.21
CA ALA A 5 7.80 4.18 1.11
C ALA A 5 6.50 4.96 1.34
N VAL A 6 6.60 6.29 1.39
CA VAL A 6 5.48 7.20 1.62
C VAL A 6 5.62 8.41 0.70
N LEU A 7 4.57 8.75 -0.04
CA LEU A 7 4.53 9.89 -0.96
C LEU A 7 3.15 10.56 -0.92
N GLY A 8 3.12 11.88 -0.82
CA GLY A 8 1.89 12.67 -0.92
C GLY A 8 2.14 14.07 -1.49
N THR A 9 1.30 14.50 -2.44
CA THR A 9 1.34 15.81 -3.10
C THR A 9 1.39 16.99 -2.13
N THR A 10 0.39 17.09 -1.24
CA THR A 10 0.18 18.27 -0.37
C THR A 10 0.93 18.17 0.97
N GLY A 11 1.42 16.97 1.31
CA GLY A 11 2.30 16.78 2.46
C GLY A 11 2.30 15.36 2.99
N VAL A 12 3.27 15.10 3.86
CA VAL A 12 3.36 13.86 4.64
C VAL A 12 3.62 14.21 6.09
N SER A 13 2.72 13.80 6.98
CA SER A 13 2.81 14.09 8.41
C SER A 13 2.94 12.81 9.23
N SER A 14 3.69 12.89 10.33
CA SER A 14 3.81 11.81 11.31
C SER A 14 3.62 12.35 12.72
N ALA A 15 2.57 11.91 13.39
CA ALA A 15 2.26 12.27 14.77
C ALA A 15 2.73 11.21 15.79
N GLY A 16 2.65 11.57 17.07
CA GLY A 16 3.10 10.77 18.21
C GLY A 16 4.55 11.05 18.65
N THR A 17 4.83 10.86 19.94
CA THR A 17 6.10 11.28 20.58
C THR A 17 7.34 10.65 19.96
N LYS A 18 7.22 9.39 19.52
CA LYS A 18 8.28 8.62 18.85
C LYS A 18 8.31 8.80 17.32
N GLY A 19 7.26 9.37 16.73
CA GLY A 19 7.09 9.44 15.28
C GLY A 19 6.95 8.06 14.63
N SER A 20 7.01 8.04 13.30
CA SER A 20 6.90 6.82 12.49
C SER A 20 8.28 6.32 12.06
N THR A 21 8.37 5.03 11.76
CA THR A 21 9.58 4.37 11.29
C THR A 21 9.45 4.06 9.80
N ILE A 22 10.50 4.34 9.04
CA ILE A 22 10.60 4.03 7.62
C ILE A 22 11.67 2.95 7.43
N GLY A 23 11.33 1.92 6.68
CA GLY A 23 12.18 0.78 6.37
C GLY A 23 13.45 1.15 5.60
N ARG A 24 14.31 0.15 5.38
CA ARG A 24 15.58 0.34 4.67
C ARG A 24 15.31 0.81 3.24
N GLY A 25 16.03 1.85 2.80
CA GLY A 25 15.94 2.38 1.44
C GLY A 25 14.66 3.17 1.10
N GLY A 26 13.70 3.27 2.01
CA GLY A 26 12.42 3.95 1.79
C GLY A 26 12.52 5.46 1.95
N ASN A 27 12.10 6.23 0.94
CA ASN A 27 11.97 7.68 1.04
C ASN A 27 10.59 8.09 1.58
N VAL A 28 10.54 9.28 2.19
CA VAL A 28 9.30 10.01 2.48
C VAL A 28 9.27 11.25 1.60
N GLY A 29 8.24 11.40 0.78
CA GLY A 29 8.21 12.37 -0.31
C GLY A 29 7.02 13.30 -0.32
N THR A 30 7.23 14.51 -0.84
CA THR A 30 6.17 15.44 -1.21
C THR A 30 6.67 16.44 -2.25
N ILE A 31 5.78 16.95 -3.08
CA ILE A 31 6.08 18.06 -4.01
C ILE A 31 5.75 19.44 -3.40
N THR A 32 5.21 19.47 -2.18
CA THR A 32 4.93 20.72 -1.45
C THR A 32 6.09 21.09 -0.52
N ALA A 33 6.58 22.32 -0.63
CA ALA A 33 7.69 22.82 0.18
C ALA A 33 7.38 22.76 1.68
N ASN A 34 8.33 22.26 2.47
CA ASN A 34 8.23 22.15 3.93
C ASN A 34 7.04 21.31 4.45
N ALA A 35 6.42 20.48 3.61
CA ALA A 35 5.24 19.71 3.95
C ALA A 35 5.52 18.30 4.51
N ILE A 36 6.78 17.98 4.85
CA ILE A 36 7.13 16.76 5.58
C ILE A 36 7.28 17.08 7.07
N THR A 37 6.21 16.91 7.83
CA THR A 37 6.13 17.32 9.24
C THR A 37 6.16 16.13 10.20
N GLY A 38 6.59 16.40 11.44
CA GLY A 38 6.72 15.37 12.47
C GLY A 38 8.03 14.59 12.46
N LYS A 39 8.08 13.57 13.32
CA LYS A 39 9.28 12.75 13.56
C LYS A 39 9.28 11.49 12.72
N TYR A 40 10.44 11.17 12.13
CA TYR A 40 10.67 9.96 11.36
C TYR A 40 11.98 9.31 11.80
N THR A 41 11.96 8.00 11.95
CA THR A 41 13.16 7.19 12.14
C THR A 41 13.38 6.36 10.89
N PHE A 42 14.52 6.51 10.22
CA PHE A 42 14.88 5.66 9.08
C PHE A 42 15.74 4.49 9.56
N LYS A 43 15.35 3.25 9.26
CA LYS A 43 16.14 2.06 9.65
C LYS A 43 17.52 2.08 9.00
N LYS A 44 18.53 1.56 9.74
CA LYS A 44 19.92 1.45 9.28
C LYS A 44 20.01 0.50 8.06
N GLY A 45 20.74 0.91 7.03
CA GLY A 45 20.87 0.21 5.74
C GLY A 45 21.11 1.24 4.63
N PRO A 46 20.80 0.93 3.35
CA PRO A 46 20.74 1.96 2.31
C PRO A 46 19.87 3.12 2.79
N ALA A 47 20.43 4.32 2.88
CA ALA A 47 19.76 5.44 3.52
C ALA A 47 18.57 5.92 2.67
N GLY A 48 17.37 5.73 3.21
CA GLY A 48 16.19 6.51 2.84
C GLY A 48 16.29 7.93 3.42
N SER A 49 15.53 8.87 2.88
CA SER A 49 15.50 10.24 3.38
C SER A 49 14.18 10.94 3.10
N LYS A 50 14.02 12.12 3.71
CA LYS A 50 12.97 13.06 3.32
C LYS A 50 13.32 13.66 1.95
N GLN A 51 12.35 13.75 1.06
CA GLN A 51 12.46 14.29 -0.30
C GLN A 51 11.33 15.31 -0.49
N SER A 52 11.60 16.59 -0.26
CA SER A 52 10.62 17.67 -0.42
C SER A 52 11.00 18.50 -1.64
N VAL A 53 10.10 18.59 -2.62
CA VAL A 53 10.29 19.37 -3.88
C VAL A 53 11.55 18.97 -4.66
N THR A 54 11.98 17.72 -4.51
CA THR A 54 13.10 17.16 -5.28
C THR A 54 12.61 16.62 -6.61
N GLN A 55 13.49 16.55 -7.62
CA GLN A 55 13.15 15.93 -8.91
C GLN A 55 12.57 14.52 -8.74
N LEU A 56 13.20 13.70 -7.89
CA LEU A 56 12.71 12.35 -7.55
C LEU A 56 11.27 12.35 -7.01
N ALA A 57 10.91 13.29 -6.15
CA ALA A 57 9.55 13.40 -5.63
C ALA A 57 8.54 13.89 -6.68
N ASN A 58 8.98 14.79 -7.57
CA ASN A 58 8.14 15.28 -8.67
C ASN A 58 7.85 14.17 -9.68
N ASP A 59 8.87 13.42 -10.09
CA ASP A 59 8.73 12.32 -11.05
C ASP A 59 7.83 11.21 -10.47
N ALA A 60 8.05 10.83 -9.20
CA ALA A 60 7.22 9.84 -8.55
C ALA A 60 5.76 10.30 -8.37
N GLN A 61 5.52 11.59 -8.07
CA GLN A 61 4.17 12.10 -7.91
C GLN A 61 3.43 12.17 -9.25
N ALA A 62 4.13 12.51 -10.34
CA ALA A 62 3.57 12.51 -11.69
C ALA A 62 3.16 11.10 -12.17
N GLY A 63 3.74 10.05 -11.57
CA GLY A 63 3.41 8.65 -11.87
C GLY A 63 2.17 8.12 -11.15
N ILE A 64 1.64 8.80 -10.12
CA ILE A 64 0.53 8.26 -9.32
C ILE A 64 -0.77 8.17 -10.13
N ASP A 65 -1.21 9.26 -10.78
CA ASP A 65 -2.48 9.26 -11.51
C ASP A 65 -2.48 8.25 -12.67
N PRO A 66 -1.43 8.19 -13.54
CA PRO A 66 -1.36 7.17 -14.59
C PRO A 66 -1.37 5.74 -14.05
N ALA A 67 -0.76 5.50 -12.87
CA ALA A 67 -0.77 4.19 -12.24
C ALA A 67 -2.16 3.82 -11.71
N ILE A 68 -2.87 4.76 -11.09
CA ILE A 68 -4.26 4.56 -10.66
C ILE A 68 -5.14 4.26 -11.88
N ASP A 69 -5.07 5.07 -12.93
CA ASP A 69 -5.86 4.89 -14.16
C ASP A 69 -5.61 3.52 -14.80
N ALA A 70 -4.34 3.10 -14.90
CA ALA A 70 -3.98 1.81 -15.47
C ALA A 70 -4.53 0.63 -14.64
N LEU A 71 -4.44 0.70 -13.31
CA LEU A 71 -4.96 -0.35 -12.42
C LEU A 71 -6.50 -0.37 -12.40
N GLN A 72 -7.15 0.79 -12.48
CA GLN A 72 -8.60 0.90 -12.62
C GLN A 72 -9.10 0.32 -13.95
N LEU A 73 -8.36 0.53 -15.04
CA LEU A 73 -8.68 -0.05 -16.35
C LEU A 73 -8.70 -1.57 -16.28
N LEU A 74 -7.71 -2.20 -15.63
CA LEU A 74 -7.69 -3.66 -15.43
C LEU A 74 -8.93 -4.17 -14.68
N ALA A 75 -9.48 -3.38 -13.75
CA ALA A 75 -10.71 -3.74 -13.03
C ALA A 75 -12.01 -3.47 -13.83
N SER A 76 -11.90 -2.88 -15.02
CA SER A 76 -13.02 -2.70 -15.96
C SER A 76 -13.09 -3.78 -17.05
N GLU A 77 -12.05 -4.61 -17.17
CA GLU A 77 -12.01 -5.72 -18.13
C GLU A 77 -12.90 -6.89 -17.69
N ALA A 78 -13.31 -7.73 -18.65
CA ALA A 78 -14.24 -8.84 -18.42
C ALA A 78 -13.74 -9.91 -17.41
N GLY A 79 -12.44 -9.92 -17.08
CA GLY A 79 -11.85 -10.82 -16.09
C GLY A 79 -11.92 -10.34 -14.64
N ALA A 80 -12.38 -9.11 -14.39
CA ALA A 80 -12.45 -8.57 -13.04
C ALA A 80 -13.61 -9.17 -12.23
N ILE A 81 -13.33 -9.55 -10.98
CA ILE A 81 -14.32 -10.10 -10.06
C ILE A 81 -14.96 -8.96 -9.26
N ASN A 82 -16.28 -8.82 -9.37
CA ASN A 82 -17.02 -7.82 -8.59
C ASN A 82 -17.34 -8.34 -7.19
N ILE A 83 -16.95 -7.59 -6.16
CA ILE A 83 -17.21 -7.91 -4.75
C ILE A 83 -18.11 -6.82 -4.15
N PRO A 84 -19.41 -7.11 -3.93
CA PRO A 84 -20.35 -6.16 -3.32
C PRO A 84 -20.42 -6.26 -1.80
N THR A 85 -19.38 -6.80 -1.16
CA THR A 85 -19.32 -7.11 0.27
C THR A 85 -17.92 -6.83 0.82
N THR A 86 -17.65 -7.11 2.08
CA THR A 86 -16.27 -7.05 2.60
C THR A 86 -15.40 -8.16 2.00
N LEU A 87 -14.09 -7.99 2.02
CA LEU A 87 -13.18 -9.00 1.49
C LEU A 87 -13.18 -10.29 2.33
N GLU A 88 -13.48 -10.22 3.63
CA GLU A 88 -13.63 -11.43 4.47
C GLU A 88 -14.91 -12.21 4.13
N ALA A 89 -16.00 -11.53 3.80
CA ALA A 89 -17.23 -12.19 3.36
C ALA A 89 -16.97 -12.96 2.07
N TYR A 90 -16.28 -12.33 1.11
CA TYR A 90 -15.81 -12.99 -0.11
C TYR A 90 -14.89 -14.18 0.22
N GLN A 91 -13.83 -13.97 1.00
CA GLN A 91 -12.90 -15.01 1.45
C GLN A 91 -13.61 -16.23 2.05
N SER A 92 -14.62 -16.00 2.91
CA SER A 92 -15.30 -17.06 3.66
C SER A 92 -16.03 -18.07 2.77
N VAL A 93 -16.54 -17.62 1.63
CA VAL A 93 -17.24 -18.48 0.66
C VAL A 93 -16.32 -19.00 -0.45
N HIS A 94 -15.05 -18.57 -0.48
CA HIS A 94 -14.02 -18.97 -1.45
C HIS A 94 -12.88 -19.78 -0.80
N GLY A 95 -13.18 -20.58 0.22
CA GLY A 95 -12.22 -21.52 0.81
C GLY A 95 -11.27 -20.92 1.84
N GLY A 96 -11.55 -19.72 2.35
CA GLY A 96 -10.81 -19.11 3.45
C GLY A 96 -9.58 -18.30 3.05
N SER A 97 -9.36 -18.08 1.75
CA SER A 97 -8.37 -17.15 1.21
C SER A 97 -8.82 -16.54 -0.12
N ILE A 98 -8.17 -15.46 -0.54
CA ILE A 98 -8.36 -14.84 -1.86
C ILE A 98 -7.16 -15.22 -2.76
N ALA A 99 -7.45 -15.87 -3.89
CA ALA A 99 -6.46 -16.22 -4.91
C ALA A 99 -5.95 -14.97 -5.67
N PRO A 100 -4.89 -15.07 -6.48
CA PRO A 100 -4.45 -13.96 -7.33
C PRO A 100 -5.54 -13.56 -8.34
N GLY A 101 -5.64 -12.27 -8.65
CA GLY A 101 -6.63 -11.75 -9.58
C GLY A 101 -6.90 -10.25 -9.43
N THR A 102 -7.82 -9.76 -10.25
CA THR A 102 -8.31 -8.39 -10.21
C THR A 102 -9.72 -8.34 -9.63
N TYR A 103 -9.90 -7.50 -8.63
CA TYR A 103 -11.10 -7.42 -7.82
C TYR A 103 -11.61 -5.98 -7.79
N LYS A 104 -12.88 -5.80 -8.13
CA LYS A 104 -13.58 -4.52 -8.02
C LYS A 104 -14.48 -4.55 -6.79
N ILE A 105 -14.16 -3.72 -5.80
CA ILE A 105 -14.92 -3.59 -4.56
C ILE A 105 -15.85 -2.38 -4.70
N THR A 106 -17.14 -2.61 -4.49
CA THR A 106 -18.12 -1.51 -4.41
C THR A 106 -18.24 -1.02 -2.96
N SER A 107 -18.73 0.20 -2.78
CA SER A 107 -18.68 0.92 -1.51
C SER A 107 -19.18 0.11 -0.31
N GLN A 108 -18.32 0.01 0.71
CA GLN A 108 -18.64 -0.52 2.03
C GLN A 108 -18.28 0.52 3.10
N ALA A 109 -18.90 0.43 4.28
CA ALA A 109 -18.49 1.25 5.43
C ALA A 109 -17.09 0.85 5.95
N THR A 110 -16.69 -0.40 5.77
CA THR A 110 -15.36 -0.94 6.07
C THR A 110 -15.13 -2.15 5.16
N ASP A 111 -14.02 -2.16 4.44
CA ASP A 111 -13.73 -3.18 3.42
C ASP A 111 -12.99 -4.41 3.99
N ILE A 112 -12.17 -4.18 5.01
CA ILE A 112 -11.44 -5.22 5.74
C ILE A 112 -11.64 -4.98 7.24
N VAL A 113 -12.35 -5.86 7.91
CA VAL A 113 -12.68 -5.78 9.35
C VAL A 113 -11.73 -6.60 10.21
N ASP A 114 -11.27 -7.75 9.72
CA ASP A 114 -10.51 -8.74 10.49
C ASP A 114 -9.39 -9.35 9.62
N LYS A 115 -9.08 -10.63 9.79
CA LYS A 115 -8.03 -11.32 9.06
C LYS A 115 -8.43 -11.55 7.60
N LEU A 116 -7.60 -11.00 6.71
CA LEU A 116 -7.62 -11.28 5.29
C LEU A 116 -6.38 -12.06 4.88
N THR A 117 -6.59 -13.18 4.18
CA THR A 117 -5.53 -14.07 3.71
C THR A 117 -5.52 -14.09 2.19
N LEU A 118 -4.39 -13.70 1.61
CA LEU A 118 -4.10 -13.79 0.19
C LEU A 118 -3.21 -14.99 -0.04
N ASP A 119 -3.62 -15.91 -0.91
CA ASP A 119 -2.94 -17.20 -1.13
C ASP A 119 -2.49 -17.30 -2.59
N GLY A 120 -1.17 -17.28 -2.82
CA GLY A 120 -0.59 -17.35 -4.16
C GLY A 120 -0.60 -18.73 -4.79
N GLY A 121 -1.00 -19.78 -4.05
CA GLY A 121 -1.08 -21.14 -4.58
C GLY A 121 0.26 -21.74 -5.04
N GLY A 122 1.39 -21.17 -4.61
CA GLY A 122 2.74 -21.55 -5.04
C GLY A 122 3.23 -20.81 -6.30
N ASP A 123 2.55 -19.76 -6.77
CA ASP A 123 3.04 -18.96 -7.91
C ASP A 123 3.89 -17.78 -7.42
N PRO A 124 5.20 -17.71 -7.76
CA PRO A 124 6.07 -16.59 -7.40
C PRO A 124 5.70 -15.27 -8.09
N ASN A 125 4.86 -15.30 -9.12
CA ASN A 125 4.37 -14.14 -9.87
C ASN A 125 2.92 -13.80 -9.53
N SER A 126 2.40 -14.24 -8.39
CA SER A 126 1.03 -13.96 -7.96
C SER A 126 0.75 -12.46 -7.93
N VAL A 127 -0.29 -12.01 -8.63
CA VAL A 127 -0.72 -10.59 -8.65
C VAL A 127 -2.13 -10.44 -8.12
N TRP A 128 -2.31 -9.51 -7.18
CA TRP A 128 -3.59 -9.05 -6.67
C TRP A 128 -3.77 -7.57 -6.95
N ILE A 129 -4.91 -7.21 -7.52
CA ILE A 129 -5.32 -5.82 -7.77
C ILE A 129 -6.70 -5.63 -7.18
N PHE A 130 -6.79 -4.88 -6.08
CA PHE A 130 -8.06 -4.51 -5.44
C PHE A 130 -8.37 -3.05 -5.79
N VAL A 131 -9.45 -2.81 -6.53
CA VAL A 131 -9.92 -1.48 -6.91
C VAL A 131 -11.19 -1.15 -6.15
N PHE A 132 -11.12 -0.14 -5.29
CA PHE A 132 -12.24 0.36 -4.50
C PHE A 132 -12.88 1.54 -5.22
N SER A 133 -14.18 1.42 -5.48
CA SER A 133 -14.96 2.50 -6.13
C SER A 133 -15.17 3.73 -5.23
N THR A 134 -14.80 3.63 -3.95
CA THR A 134 -14.90 4.71 -2.96
C THR A 134 -13.66 4.71 -2.05
N THR A 135 -13.78 5.28 -0.86
CA THR A 135 -12.70 5.25 0.14
C THR A 135 -12.44 3.82 0.56
N PHE A 136 -11.17 3.42 0.56
CA PHE A 136 -10.74 2.13 1.08
C PHE A 136 -10.55 2.22 2.60
N ILE A 137 -11.26 1.40 3.37
CA ILE A 137 -11.25 1.47 4.84
C ILE A 137 -10.93 0.10 5.44
N THR A 138 -9.95 0.06 6.32
CA THR A 138 -9.67 -1.09 7.18
C THR A 138 -10.07 -0.80 8.63
N GLY A 139 -10.57 -1.81 9.32
CA GLY A 139 -10.95 -1.78 10.72
C GLY A 139 -9.76 -1.97 11.65
N VAL A 140 -9.89 -1.53 12.90
CA VAL A 140 -8.81 -1.57 13.90
C VAL A 140 -8.26 -2.97 14.22
N LYS A 141 -9.03 -4.02 13.91
CA LYS A 141 -8.66 -5.44 14.10
C LYS A 141 -8.11 -6.08 12.83
N SER A 142 -8.09 -5.37 11.70
CA SER A 142 -7.73 -5.97 10.43
C SER A 142 -6.28 -6.41 10.39
N HIS A 143 -6.03 -7.55 9.75
CA HIS A 143 -4.71 -8.12 9.55
C HIS A 143 -4.63 -8.77 8.18
N VAL A 144 -3.85 -8.17 7.26
CA VAL A 144 -3.64 -8.71 5.92
C VAL A 144 -2.38 -9.57 5.90
N THR A 145 -2.44 -10.74 5.27
CA THR A 145 -1.30 -11.66 5.14
C THR A 145 -1.29 -12.31 3.76
N VAL A 146 -0.13 -12.28 3.10
CA VAL A 146 0.14 -13.04 1.88
C VAL A 146 0.89 -14.33 2.23
N LYS A 147 0.50 -15.45 1.64
CA LYS A 147 1.15 -16.76 1.82
C LYS A 147 1.24 -17.53 0.50
N HIS A 148 2.07 -18.58 0.51
CA HIS A 148 2.28 -19.50 -0.63
C HIS A 148 2.62 -18.78 -1.94
N ILE A 149 3.64 -17.93 -1.90
CA ILE A 149 4.14 -17.20 -3.06
C ILE A 149 5.55 -17.68 -3.45
N ASP A 150 5.98 -18.87 -3.03
CA ASP A 150 7.35 -19.36 -3.24
C ASP A 150 8.43 -18.32 -2.87
N ASP A 151 9.31 -17.94 -3.81
CA ASP A 151 10.31 -16.89 -3.63
C ASP A 151 9.75 -15.46 -3.80
N GLY A 152 8.47 -15.40 -4.18
CA GLY A 152 7.63 -14.24 -4.47
C GLY A 152 8.26 -13.22 -5.41
N SER A 153 9.13 -13.66 -6.31
CA SER A 153 9.99 -12.79 -7.09
C SER A 153 9.26 -11.89 -8.10
N GLY A 154 7.97 -12.12 -8.34
CA GLY A 154 7.11 -11.31 -9.18
C GLY A 154 5.83 -10.83 -8.49
N VAL A 155 5.72 -10.95 -7.16
CA VAL A 155 4.43 -10.68 -6.49
C VAL A 155 4.04 -9.21 -6.55
N GLY A 156 2.86 -8.96 -7.11
CA GLY A 156 2.21 -7.66 -7.12
C GLY A 156 1.01 -7.63 -6.20
N LEU A 157 0.95 -6.65 -5.29
CA LEU A 157 -0.21 -6.44 -4.43
C LEU A 157 -0.55 -4.96 -4.41
N PHE A 158 -1.69 -4.62 -4.99
CA PHE A 158 -2.13 -3.25 -5.21
C PHE A 158 -3.53 -3.03 -4.62
N TRP A 159 -3.66 -1.97 -3.85
CA TRP A 159 -4.90 -1.48 -3.25
C TRP A 159 -5.14 -0.08 -3.79
N VAL A 160 -6.11 0.07 -4.69
CA VAL A 160 -6.36 1.30 -5.43
C VAL A 160 -7.69 1.88 -5.00
N ALA A 161 -7.66 3.02 -4.32
CA ALA A 161 -8.86 3.72 -3.91
C ALA A 161 -9.14 4.88 -4.87
N ASP A 162 -10.36 4.91 -5.43
CA ASP A 162 -10.82 6.01 -6.28
C ASP A 162 -10.89 7.35 -5.51
N THR A 163 -10.96 7.28 -4.18
CA THR A 163 -10.88 8.47 -3.31
C THR A 163 -9.71 8.36 -2.34
N GLY A 164 -9.95 8.23 -1.03
CA GLY A 164 -8.91 8.14 0.00
C GLY A 164 -8.75 6.72 0.54
N ALA A 165 -7.80 6.54 1.46
CA ALA A 165 -7.68 5.32 2.25
C ALA A 165 -7.53 5.61 3.74
N THR A 166 -8.13 4.74 4.57
CA THR A 166 -8.01 4.76 6.03
C THR A 166 -7.55 3.39 6.51
N LEU A 167 -6.30 3.33 7.00
CA LEU A 167 -5.61 2.11 7.38
C LEU A 167 -5.49 2.01 8.91
N ASN A 168 -6.47 1.38 9.56
CA ASN A 168 -6.52 1.29 11.03
C ASN A 168 -5.98 -0.05 11.59
N GLY A 169 -5.70 -1.01 10.70
CA GLY A 169 -5.15 -2.31 11.05
C GLY A 169 -3.75 -2.23 11.67
N LYS A 170 -3.34 -3.31 12.32
CA LYS A 170 -1.97 -3.42 12.90
C LYS A 170 -0.96 -4.01 11.95
N HIS A 171 -1.40 -4.77 10.96
CA HIS A 171 -0.53 -5.38 9.95
C HIS A 171 -1.19 -5.29 8.59
N PHE A 172 -0.42 -4.85 7.60
CA PHE A 172 -0.89 -4.67 6.24
C PHE A 172 0.23 -4.99 5.24
N GLU A 173 -0.15 -5.51 4.08
CA GLU A 173 0.78 -5.89 3.03
C GLU A 173 0.30 -5.31 1.70
N GLY A 174 1.22 -4.77 0.89
CA GLY A 174 0.95 -4.26 -0.46
C GLY A 174 1.12 -2.75 -0.64
N ASN A 175 0.88 -2.29 -1.86
CA ASN A 175 0.99 -0.89 -2.23
C ASN A 175 -0.39 -0.25 -2.27
N VAL A 176 -0.59 0.79 -1.46
CA VAL A 176 -1.84 1.55 -1.44
C VAL A 176 -1.65 2.80 -2.29
N LEU A 177 -2.47 2.91 -3.32
CA LEU A 177 -2.59 4.09 -4.17
C LEU A 177 -3.97 4.70 -3.95
N ALA A 178 -4.04 6.00 -3.69
CA ALA A 178 -5.31 6.70 -3.48
C ALA A 178 -5.29 8.06 -4.19
N GLN A 179 -6.37 8.41 -4.89
CA GLN A 179 -6.47 9.73 -5.55
C GLN A 179 -6.40 10.89 -4.54
N SER A 180 -6.92 10.69 -3.33
CA SER A 180 -6.92 11.67 -2.25
C SER A 180 -6.00 11.23 -1.10
N ALA A 181 -6.43 11.42 0.15
CA ALA A 181 -5.56 11.26 1.30
C ALA A 181 -5.49 9.80 1.77
N ILE A 182 -4.32 9.41 2.30
CA ILE A 182 -4.14 8.15 3.04
C ILE A 182 -3.89 8.49 4.50
N THR A 183 -4.63 7.84 5.40
CA THR A 183 -4.52 8.07 6.85
C THR A 183 -4.39 6.76 7.62
N SER A 184 -3.72 6.80 8.77
CA SER A 184 -3.59 5.69 9.72
C SER A 184 -3.97 6.16 11.12
N ASP A 185 -4.73 5.36 11.87
CA ASP A 185 -5.03 5.60 13.29
C ASP A 185 -3.86 5.22 14.21
N GLY A 186 -2.90 4.48 13.67
CA GLY A 186 -1.56 4.32 14.17
C GLY A 186 -1.14 2.96 14.71
N GLY A 187 0.18 2.79 14.71
CA GLY A 187 0.82 1.53 15.02
C GLY A 187 0.68 0.51 13.90
N LEU A 188 0.34 0.95 12.69
CA LEU A 188 0.34 0.14 11.48
C LEU A 188 1.76 -0.35 11.21
N LYS A 189 1.90 -1.65 10.99
CA LYS A 189 3.11 -2.28 10.45
C LYS A 189 2.81 -2.72 9.02
N MET A 190 3.41 -2.03 8.06
CA MET A 190 3.19 -2.26 6.64
C MET A 190 4.45 -2.79 5.95
N CYS A 191 4.26 -3.83 5.13
CA CYS A 191 5.17 -4.17 4.04
C CYS A 191 4.58 -3.63 2.74
N GLY A 192 5.16 -2.57 2.19
CA GLY A 192 4.70 -1.95 0.95
C GLY A 192 4.88 -0.44 0.92
N ARG A 193 3.91 0.26 0.30
CA ARG A 193 3.97 1.70 0.02
C ARG A 193 2.64 2.39 0.24
N LEU A 194 2.70 3.66 0.63
CA LEU A 194 1.56 4.57 0.70
C LEU A 194 1.77 5.73 -0.28
N LEU A 195 0.99 5.76 -1.35
CA LEU A 195 1.09 6.72 -2.45
C LEU A 195 -0.24 7.48 -2.59
N ALA A 196 -0.24 8.75 -2.21
CA ALA A 196 -1.45 9.57 -2.17
C ALA A 196 -1.39 10.73 -3.18
N GLY A 197 -2.51 10.99 -3.88
CA GLY A 197 -2.67 12.18 -4.71
C GLY A 197 -2.79 13.47 -3.92
N THR A 198 -3.03 13.40 -2.60
CA THR A 198 -2.99 14.57 -1.69
C THR A 198 -2.04 14.38 -0.51
N ALA A 199 -2.52 14.02 0.68
CA ALA A 199 -1.70 13.93 1.88
C ALA A 199 -1.59 12.50 2.40
N VAL A 200 -0.46 12.19 3.05
CA VAL A 200 -0.35 10.99 3.90
C VAL A 200 -0.20 11.41 5.37
N THR A 201 -1.03 10.82 6.24
CA THR A 201 -0.97 11.06 7.70
C THR A 201 -0.70 9.76 8.44
N LEU A 202 0.43 9.72 9.16
CA LEU A 202 0.89 8.58 9.95
C LEU A 202 0.80 8.86 11.45
N TYR A 203 0.63 7.81 12.26
CA TYR A 203 0.62 7.88 13.71
C TYR A 203 1.41 6.73 14.36
N LYS A 204 2.73 6.91 14.53
CA LYS A 204 3.64 5.88 15.08
C LYS A 204 3.66 4.59 14.23
N ASP A 205 3.56 4.74 12.92
CA ASP A 205 3.53 3.61 11.99
C ASP A 205 4.92 3.13 11.63
N THR A 206 5.02 1.93 11.05
CA THR A 206 6.23 1.37 10.48
C THR A 206 5.94 0.96 9.03
N ILE A 207 6.51 1.67 8.07
CA ILE A 207 6.32 1.41 6.64
C ILE A 207 7.63 0.89 6.06
N ASP A 208 7.66 -0.36 5.59
CA ASP A 208 8.86 -1.01 5.08
C ASP A 208 8.66 -1.49 3.63
N THR A 209 9.62 -1.23 2.75
CA THR A 209 9.57 -1.64 1.34
C THR A 209 10.39 -2.90 1.06
N ASP A 210 11.23 -3.34 2.01
CA ASP A 210 12.19 -4.44 1.86
C ASP A 210 11.66 -5.74 2.50
N CYS A 211 10.83 -5.65 3.55
CA CYS A 211 10.03 -6.75 4.15
C CYS A 211 10.79 -8.00 4.67
N ASN A 212 12.07 -8.16 4.31
CA ASN A 212 12.94 -9.30 4.54
C ASN A 212 13.39 -9.50 5.99
N ASN A 213 13.22 -8.51 6.86
CA ASN A 213 13.82 -8.55 8.21
C ASN A 213 12.84 -8.19 9.33
N ASP A 214 11.53 -8.17 9.06
CA ASP A 214 10.54 -7.59 9.99
C ASP A 214 9.30 -8.46 10.21
N GLY A 215 9.40 -9.76 9.92
CA GLY A 215 8.34 -10.74 10.21
C GLY A 215 7.15 -10.70 9.26
N TYR A 216 7.31 -10.11 8.07
CA TYR A 216 6.35 -10.21 6.98
C TYR A 216 6.56 -11.53 6.23
N SER A 217 5.48 -12.16 5.75
CA SER A 217 5.53 -13.45 5.06
C SER A 217 5.97 -13.34 3.59
N GLY A 218 6.24 -12.13 3.09
CA GLY A 218 6.69 -11.90 1.73
C GLY A 218 7.95 -11.03 1.65
N SER A 219 9.10 -11.70 1.56
CA SER A 219 10.45 -11.17 1.30
C SER A 219 10.62 -10.38 -0.01
N SER A 220 9.56 -10.35 -0.83
CA SER A 220 9.62 -10.01 -2.24
C SER A 220 8.32 -9.38 -2.78
N LEU A 221 7.36 -9.08 -1.89
CA LEU A 221 6.18 -8.26 -2.19
C LEU A 221 6.68 -6.90 -2.68
N ASN A 222 6.78 -6.68 -3.99
CA ASN A 222 7.18 -5.44 -4.71
C ASN A 222 8.10 -5.60 -5.91
N LYS A 223 8.35 -6.82 -6.40
CA LYS A 223 9.14 -6.97 -7.63
C LYS A 223 8.42 -6.82 -8.99
N PRO A 224 7.10 -6.56 -9.14
CA PRO A 224 6.57 -6.29 -10.46
C PRO A 224 7.16 -4.98 -10.96
N SER A 225 7.81 -5.07 -12.12
CA SER A 225 8.29 -3.97 -12.93
C SER A 225 7.10 -3.24 -13.57
N PHE A 226 6.31 -2.50 -12.78
CA PHE A 226 5.61 -1.36 -13.34
C PHE A 226 6.64 -0.24 -13.45
N THR A 227 7.22 -0.11 -14.64
CA THR A 227 8.25 0.89 -14.98
C THR A 227 7.89 2.31 -14.50
N PHE A 228 6.60 2.62 -14.37
CA PHE A 228 6.08 3.91 -13.89
C PHE A 228 6.35 4.24 -12.42
N LEU A 229 6.68 3.25 -11.57
CA LEU A 229 6.98 3.48 -10.14
C LEU A 229 8.49 3.49 -9.82
N TYR A 230 9.35 3.43 -10.85
CA TYR A 230 10.81 3.35 -10.72
C TYR A 230 11.56 4.61 -11.19
N TYR A 231 10.85 5.71 -11.44
CA TYR A 231 11.45 7.01 -11.72
C TYR A 231 11.80 7.75 -10.43
#